data_AF-A0ABD2E9W9-F1
#
_entry.id   AF-A0ABD2E9W9-F1
#
_cell.length_a   1.000
_cell.length_b   1.000
_cell.length_c   1.000
_cell.angle_alpha   90.00
_cell.angle_beta   90.00
_cell.angle_gamma   90.00
#
_symmetry.space_group_name_H-M   'P 1'
#
loop_
_entity.id
_entity.type
_entity.pdbx_description
1 polymer ?
#
loop_
_entity_poly.entity_id
_entity_poly.type
_entity_poly.pdbx_seq_one_letter_code
_entity_poly.pdbx_strand_id
1 'polypeptide(L)'
;KQEHELPVDMETISLDRDAEDVDLNHYRIGKIEGFEVLKKVKTLCLRQNLIKCIENLEELQSLRELDLYDNQIKKIENLEALTELEVLDISFNLLRNIEGIDKLTRLKKLFLVNNKINKIENISNLHQLQMLELGSNRIRSNRLTKMEGLQSLVNLRELYLSHNGIEVIEGLENNVQ
;
A
#
# COMPACT_ATOMS: atom_id res chain seq x y z
N LYS A 1 -6.53 31.44 -2.32
CA LYS A 1 -7.21 30.79 -1.18
C LYS A 1 -7.65 29.43 -1.69
N GLN A 2 -6.99 28.34 -1.30
CA GLN A 2 -7.52 27.01 -1.58
C GLN A 2 -8.73 26.85 -0.66
N GLU A 3 -9.92 26.72 -1.24
CA GLU A 3 -11.07 26.23 -0.50
C GLU A 3 -10.71 24.83 -0.03
N HIS A 4 -10.60 24.64 1.29
CA HIS A 4 -10.55 23.31 1.86
C HIS A 4 -11.93 22.70 1.64
N GLU A 5 -12.12 22.07 0.49
CA GLU A 5 -13.33 21.31 0.21
C GLU A 5 -13.49 20.22 1.28
N LEU A 6 -14.64 20.23 1.94
CA LEU A 6 -14.96 19.27 2.99
C LEU A 6 -15.02 17.85 2.42
N PRO A 7 -14.74 16.82 3.24
CA PRO A 7 -14.96 15.43 2.83
C PRO A 7 -16.39 15.19 2.35
N VAL A 8 -16.56 14.25 1.41
CA VAL A 8 -17.88 13.81 0.98
C VAL A 8 -18.61 13.11 2.12
N ASP A 9 -19.93 13.27 2.14
CA ASP A 9 -20.82 12.49 2.98
C ASP A 9 -20.98 11.09 2.39
N MET A 10 -20.55 10.06 3.13
CA MET A 10 -20.55 8.68 2.67
C MET A 10 -21.96 8.13 2.41
N GLU A 11 -23.01 8.69 3.03
CA GLU A 11 -24.40 8.30 2.76
C GLU A 11 -24.84 8.63 1.32
N THR A 12 -24.12 9.54 0.65
CA THR A 12 -24.40 9.92 -0.75
C THR A 12 -23.81 8.97 -1.78
N ILE A 13 -22.93 8.05 -1.36
CA ILE A 13 -22.28 7.08 -2.23
C ILE A 13 -23.10 5.78 -2.22
N SER A 14 -23.62 5.39 -3.38
CA SER A 14 -24.30 4.10 -3.53
C SER A 14 -23.28 3.00 -3.75
N LEU A 15 -23.28 2.00 -2.87
CA LEU A 15 -22.41 0.83 -2.94
C LEU A 15 -23.25 -0.42 -3.23
N ASP A 16 -22.90 -1.13 -4.29
CA ASP A 16 -23.53 -2.41 -4.64
C ASP A 16 -22.86 -3.56 -3.88
N ARG A 17 -23.66 -4.30 -3.10
CA ARG A 17 -23.22 -5.46 -2.33
C ARG A 17 -22.58 -6.55 -3.19
N ASP A 18 -23.03 -6.68 -4.43
CA ASP A 18 -22.57 -7.72 -5.35
C ASP A 18 -21.43 -7.25 -6.26
N ALA A 19 -20.97 -6.00 -6.13
CA ALA A 19 -19.85 -5.47 -6.91
C ALA A 19 -18.56 -6.23 -6.59
N GLU A 20 -17.85 -6.63 -7.65
CA GLU A 20 -16.49 -7.17 -7.56
C GLU A 20 -15.42 -6.10 -7.75
N ASP A 21 -15.74 -5.02 -8.46
CA ASP A 21 -14.84 -3.90 -8.73
C ASP A 21 -15.52 -2.59 -8.32
N VAL A 22 -14.89 -1.84 -7.42
CA VAL A 22 -15.40 -0.57 -6.88
C VAL A 22 -14.38 0.53 -7.14
N ASP A 23 -14.77 1.51 -7.95
CA ASP A 23 -13.97 2.71 -8.24
C ASP A 23 -14.60 3.93 -7.56
N LEU A 24 -13.88 4.48 -6.58
CA LEU A 24 -14.23 5.66 -5.81
C LEU A 24 -13.11 6.71 -5.90
N ASN A 25 -12.53 6.87 -7.10
CA ASN A 25 -11.47 7.84 -7.35
C ASN A 25 -11.98 9.29 -7.28
N HIS A 26 -11.26 10.15 -6.56
CA HIS A 26 -11.54 11.59 -6.47
C HIS A 26 -12.90 11.95 -5.83
N TYR A 27 -13.41 11.10 -4.93
CA TYR A 27 -14.67 11.36 -4.23
C TYR A 27 -14.54 12.30 -3.02
N ARG A 28 -13.32 12.69 -2.63
CA ARG A 28 -13.03 13.42 -1.37
C ARG A 28 -13.40 12.61 -0.12
N ILE A 29 -13.29 11.30 -0.17
CA ILE A 29 -13.53 10.41 0.97
C ILE A 29 -12.49 10.73 2.06
N GLY A 30 -12.96 11.17 3.22
CA GLY A 30 -12.09 11.47 4.37
C GLY A 30 -11.87 10.28 5.30
N LYS A 31 -12.82 9.34 5.29
CA LYS A 31 -12.88 8.18 6.17
C LYS A 31 -13.47 7.00 5.41
N ILE A 32 -12.89 5.81 5.61
CA ILE A 32 -13.41 4.57 5.07
C ILE A 32 -14.53 4.10 6.00
N GLU A 33 -15.78 4.12 5.52
CA GLU A 33 -16.96 3.66 6.26
C GLU A 33 -18.07 3.24 5.29
N GLY A 34 -18.99 2.38 5.73
CA GLY A 34 -20.07 1.84 4.88
C GLY A 34 -19.62 0.75 3.91
N PHE A 35 -18.34 0.36 3.90
CA PHE A 35 -17.80 -0.64 2.97
C PHE A 35 -18.11 -2.08 3.39
N GLU A 36 -18.64 -2.29 4.61
CA GLU A 36 -19.06 -3.60 5.09
C GLU A 36 -20.12 -4.29 4.22
N VAL A 37 -20.80 -3.52 3.36
CA VAL A 37 -21.78 -4.02 2.38
C VAL A 37 -21.11 -4.74 1.20
N LEU A 38 -19.85 -4.43 0.87
CA LEU A 38 -19.12 -4.91 -0.31
C LEU A 38 -18.62 -6.36 -0.14
N LYS A 39 -19.54 -7.32 0.02
CA LYS A 39 -19.22 -8.71 0.38
C LYS A 39 -18.49 -9.52 -0.70
N LYS A 40 -18.43 -9.03 -1.95
CA LYS A 40 -17.79 -9.71 -3.09
C LYS A 40 -16.64 -8.92 -3.72
N VAL A 41 -16.28 -7.78 -3.16
CA VAL A 41 -15.26 -6.91 -3.76
C VAL A 41 -13.92 -7.61 -3.84
N LYS A 42 -13.30 -7.50 -5.01
CA LYS A 42 -11.96 -7.99 -5.35
C LYS A 42 -11.03 -6.83 -5.64
N THR A 43 -11.56 -5.73 -6.20
CA THR A 43 -10.80 -4.52 -6.51
C THR A 43 -11.45 -3.32 -5.86
N LEU A 44 -10.69 -2.57 -5.07
CA LEU A 44 -11.14 -1.33 -4.43
C LEU A 44 -10.16 -0.20 -4.75
N CYS A 45 -10.62 0.74 -5.56
CA CYS A 45 -9.87 1.93 -5.96
C CYS A 45 -10.37 3.16 -5.20
N LEU A 46 -9.47 3.79 -4.44
CA LEU A 46 -9.73 4.96 -3.59
C LEU A 46 -8.72 6.08 -3.89
N ARG A 47 -8.29 6.20 -5.15
CA ARG A 47 -7.25 7.14 -5.54
C ARG A 47 -7.71 8.58 -5.34
N GLN A 48 -6.78 9.48 -5.00
CA GLN A 48 -7.03 10.92 -4.94
C GLN A 48 -8.16 11.32 -3.98
N ASN A 49 -8.19 10.69 -2.80
CA ASN A 49 -9.14 11.00 -1.73
C ASN A 49 -8.45 11.74 -0.58
N LEU A 50 -9.14 11.90 0.55
CA LEU A 50 -8.66 12.61 1.73
C LEU A 50 -8.40 11.66 2.92
N ILE A 51 -8.22 10.37 2.65
CA ILE A 51 -8.13 9.31 3.66
C ILE A 51 -6.85 9.47 4.48
N LYS A 52 -6.98 9.42 5.81
CA LYS A 52 -5.85 9.58 6.75
C LYS A 52 -5.47 8.28 7.45
N CYS A 53 -6.42 7.38 7.60
CA CYS A 53 -6.30 6.12 8.31
C CYS A 53 -6.91 5.01 7.46
N ILE A 54 -6.25 3.86 7.45
CA ILE A 54 -6.82 2.63 6.91
C ILE A 54 -7.64 2.01 8.05
N GLU A 55 -8.94 1.84 7.84
CA GLU A 55 -9.88 1.35 8.84
C GLU A 55 -11.10 0.73 8.16
N ASN A 56 -11.86 -0.10 8.87
CA ASN A 56 -13.13 -0.66 8.41
C ASN A 56 -13.02 -1.47 7.10
N LEU A 57 -11.91 -2.20 6.91
CA LEU A 57 -11.67 -3.10 5.77
C LEU A 57 -11.72 -4.57 6.17
N GLU A 58 -11.86 -4.90 7.45
CA GLU A 58 -11.77 -6.26 8.00
C GLU A 58 -12.78 -7.26 7.41
N GLU A 59 -13.90 -6.75 6.90
CA GLU A 59 -14.95 -7.54 6.25
C GLU A 59 -14.67 -7.85 4.77
N LEU A 60 -13.69 -7.18 4.14
CA LEU A 60 -13.38 -7.30 2.71
C LEU A 60 -12.38 -8.44 2.43
N GLN A 61 -12.63 -9.61 3.00
CA GLN A 61 -11.69 -10.74 2.96
C GLN A 61 -11.47 -11.32 1.55
N SER A 62 -12.34 -11.00 0.59
CA SER A 62 -12.17 -11.36 -0.82
C SER A 62 -11.30 -10.39 -1.62
N LEU A 63 -10.86 -9.29 -1.01
CA LEU A 63 -10.12 -8.23 -1.70
C LEU A 63 -8.75 -8.72 -2.15
N ARG A 64 -8.45 -8.47 -3.44
CA ARG A 64 -7.20 -8.84 -4.11
C ARG A 64 -6.38 -7.62 -4.48
N GLU A 65 -7.02 -6.50 -4.79
CA GLU A 65 -6.37 -5.28 -5.19
C GLU A 65 -6.93 -4.10 -4.38
N LEU A 66 -6.05 -3.38 -3.70
CA LEU A 66 -6.36 -2.18 -2.93
C LEU A 66 -5.47 -1.03 -3.41
N ASP A 67 -6.11 0.02 -3.92
CA ASP A 67 -5.44 1.20 -4.41
C ASP A 67 -5.83 2.43 -3.58
N LEU A 68 -4.86 2.92 -2.81
CA LEU A 68 -4.96 4.08 -1.92
C LEU A 68 -4.05 5.23 -2.38
N TYR A 69 -3.68 5.24 -3.66
CA TYR A 69 -2.82 6.27 -4.25
C TYR A 69 -3.31 7.69 -3.98
N ASP A 70 -2.41 8.61 -3.65
CA ASP A 70 -2.70 10.04 -3.44
C ASP A 70 -3.78 10.26 -2.37
N ASN A 71 -3.39 9.95 -1.13
CA ASN A 71 -4.18 10.14 0.07
C ASN A 71 -3.29 10.80 1.15
N GLN A 72 -3.74 10.83 2.40
CA GLN A 72 -3.03 11.45 3.53
C GLN A 72 -2.64 10.42 4.61
N ILE A 73 -2.46 9.16 4.22
CA ILE A 73 -2.19 8.02 5.11
C ILE A 73 -0.77 8.12 5.66
N LYS A 74 -0.63 7.93 6.97
CA LYS A 74 0.66 8.03 7.68
C LYS A 74 1.22 6.70 8.14
N LYS A 75 0.36 5.68 8.22
CA LYS A 75 0.68 4.35 8.73
C LYS A 75 -0.13 3.31 7.96
N ILE A 76 0.50 2.19 7.69
CA ILE A 76 -0.18 1.01 7.17
C ILE A 76 -0.63 0.20 8.39
N GLU A 77 -1.94 -0.01 8.53
CA GLU A 77 -2.57 -0.71 9.65
C GLU A 77 -3.93 -1.27 9.24
N ASN A 78 -4.47 -2.18 10.04
CA ASN A 78 -5.81 -2.76 9.84
C ASN A 78 -5.95 -3.51 8.49
N LEU A 79 -4.87 -4.10 8.00
CA LEU A 79 -4.86 -4.93 6.78
C LEU A 79 -4.73 -6.42 7.08
N GLU A 80 -4.59 -6.82 8.34
CA GLU A 80 -4.31 -8.20 8.75
C GLU A 80 -5.38 -9.22 8.32
N ALA A 81 -6.62 -8.78 8.10
CA ALA A 81 -7.71 -9.61 7.61
C ALA A 81 -7.68 -9.84 6.08
N LEU A 82 -6.97 -9.00 5.32
CA LEU A 82 -6.94 -9.03 3.85
C LEU A 82 -5.91 -10.06 3.32
N THR A 83 -6.03 -11.31 3.75
CA THR A 83 -5.04 -12.35 3.46
C THR A 83 -5.00 -12.79 1.99
N GLU A 84 -6.03 -12.44 1.21
CA GLU A 84 -6.13 -12.68 -0.23
C GLU A 84 -5.52 -11.55 -1.08
N LEU A 85 -5.02 -10.47 -0.45
CA LEU A 85 -4.50 -9.30 -1.17
C LEU A 85 -3.24 -9.64 -1.98
N GLU A 86 -3.28 -9.33 -3.27
CA GLU A 86 -2.20 -9.57 -4.23
C GLU A 86 -1.52 -8.25 -4.68
N VAL A 87 -2.26 -7.15 -4.71
CA VAL A 87 -1.78 -5.83 -5.13
C VAL A 87 -2.15 -4.78 -4.10
N LEU A 88 -1.16 -4.00 -3.67
CA LEU A 88 -1.34 -2.88 -2.76
C LEU A 88 -0.59 -1.66 -3.29
N ASP A 89 -1.32 -0.58 -3.61
CA ASP A 89 -0.75 0.73 -3.91
C ASP A 89 -1.09 1.71 -2.79
N ILE A 90 -0.07 2.21 -2.09
CA ILE A 90 -0.17 3.30 -1.10
C ILE A 90 0.84 4.40 -1.47
N SER A 91 1.06 4.59 -2.76
CA SER A 91 1.92 5.65 -3.27
C SER A 91 1.29 7.04 -3.02
N PHE A 92 2.12 8.09 -3.03
CA PHE A 92 1.69 9.48 -2.81
C PHE A 92 0.94 9.65 -1.49
N ASN A 93 1.56 9.16 -0.41
CA ASN A 93 1.04 9.27 0.95
C ASN A 93 2.13 9.84 1.87
N LEU A 94 1.97 9.69 3.18
CA LEU A 94 2.83 10.28 4.21
C LEU A 94 3.54 9.23 5.07
N LEU A 95 3.68 7.99 4.56
CA LEU A 95 4.25 6.85 5.27
C LEU A 95 5.72 7.11 5.63
N ARG A 96 6.14 6.70 6.83
CA ARG A 96 7.54 6.80 7.28
C ARG A 96 8.26 5.46 7.40
N ASN A 97 7.49 4.40 7.60
CA ASN A 97 7.96 3.03 7.80
C ASN A 97 7.10 2.09 6.97
N ILE A 98 7.63 0.92 6.66
CA ILE A 98 6.87 -0.22 6.17
C ILE A 98 6.49 -1.04 7.41
N GLU A 99 5.20 -1.20 7.67
CA GLU A 99 4.64 -1.91 8.83
C GLU A 99 3.24 -2.45 8.47
N GLY A 100 2.63 -3.27 9.32
CA GLY A 100 1.23 -3.69 9.17
C GLY A 100 0.91 -4.55 7.93
N ILE A 101 1.92 -5.08 7.24
CA ILE A 101 1.78 -5.93 6.03
C ILE A 101 2.31 -7.35 6.22
N ASP A 102 2.74 -7.71 7.43
CA ASP A 102 3.36 -9.00 7.74
C ASP A 102 2.44 -10.22 7.52
N LYS A 103 1.12 -10.00 7.48
CA LYS A 103 0.10 -11.03 7.19
C LYS A 103 -0.25 -11.18 5.71
N LEU A 104 0.16 -10.23 4.86
CA LEU A 104 -0.18 -10.18 3.44
C LEU A 104 0.71 -11.12 2.62
N THR A 105 0.74 -12.40 2.99
CA THR A 105 1.68 -13.39 2.41
C THR A 105 1.43 -13.72 0.94
N ARG A 106 0.28 -13.31 0.39
CA ARG A 106 -0.08 -13.44 -1.03
C ARG A 106 0.26 -12.20 -1.87
N LEU A 107 0.82 -11.15 -1.25
CA LEU A 107 1.13 -9.92 -1.94
C LEU A 107 2.20 -10.15 -3.02
N LYS A 108 1.86 -9.81 -4.26
CA LYS A 108 2.73 -9.92 -5.45
C LYS A 108 3.31 -8.58 -5.87
N LYS A 109 2.55 -7.49 -5.68
CA LYS A 109 2.96 -6.13 -6.06
C LYS A 109 2.72 -5.15 -4.92
N LEU A 110 3.74 -4.40 -4.57
CA LEU A 110 3.70 -3.37 -3.54
C LEU A 110 4.27 -2.06 -4.08
N PHE A 111 3.42 -1.03 -4.13
CA PHE A 111 3.78 0.31 -4.59
C PHE A 111 3.73 1.29 -3.42
N LEU A 112 4.86 1.96 -3.18
CA LEU A 112 5.07 2.89 -2.08
C LEU A 112 5.74 4.19 -2.57
N VAL A 113 5.55 4.55 -3.84
CA VAL A 113 6.19 5.72 -4.48
C VAL A 113 5.82 6.99 -3.73
N ASN A 114 6.75 7.95 -3.65
CA ASN A 114 6.49 9.29 -3.13
C ASN A 114 5.89 9.29 -1.70
N ASN A 115 6.57 8.57 -0.81
CA ASN A 115 6.32 8.58 0.63
C ASN A 115 7.52 9.20 1.37
N LYS A 116 7.62 8.99 2.68
CA LYS A 116 8.73 9.46 3.54
C LYS A 116 9.47 8.28 4.17
N ILE A 117 9.43 7.11 3.54
CA ILE A 117 10.06 5.87 4.03
C ILE A 117 11.58 6.06 4.00
N ASN A 118 12.24 5.65 5.08
CA ASN A 118 13.68 5.88 5.23
C ASN A 118 14.52 4.61 5.36
N LYS A 119 13.86 3.45 5.48
CA LYS A 119 14.46 2.12 5.57
C LYS A 119 13.50 1.09 4.98
N ILE A 120 14.05 0.04 4.38
CA ILE A 120 13.32 -1.14 3.93
C ILE A 120 13.39 -2.17 5.07
N GLU A 121 12.25 -2.52 5.65
CA GLU A 121 12.13 -3.51 6.73
C GLU A 121 10.71 -4.08 6.77
N ASN A 122 10.46 -5.11 7.58
CA ASN A 122 9.15 -5.74 7.78
C ASN A 122 8.48 -6.34 6.53
N ILE A 123 9.26 -6.63 5.49
CA ILE A 123 8.80 -7.28 4.26
C ILE A 123 9.24 -8.74 4.15
N SER A 124 9.94 -9.27 5.15
CA SER A 124 10.61 -10.57 5.04
C SER A 124 9.65 -11.75 4.79
N ASN A 125 8.39 -11.62 5.18
CA ASN A 125 7.36 -12.66 5.02
C ASN A 125 6.66 -12.63 3.65
N LEU A 126 6.94 -11.61 2.82
CA LEU A 126 6.30 -11.41 1.52
C LEU A 126 6.95 -12.28 0.43
N HIS A 127 7.03 -13.59 0.66
CA HIS A 127 7.76 -14.50 -0.22
C HIS A 127 7.20 -14.56 -1.65
N GLN A 128 5.93 -14.17 -1.86
CA GLN A 128 5.30 -14.09 -3.18
C GLN A 128 5.52 -12.75 -3.89
N LEU A 129 6.19 -11.78 -3.25
CA LEU A 129 6.39 -10.45 -3.82
C LEU A 129 7.29 -10.55 -5.06
N GLN A 130 6.78 -10.04 -6.17
CA GLN A 130 7.43 -10.02 -7.48
C GLN A 130 7.89 -8.62 -7.86
N MET A 131 7.17 -7.60 -7.40
CA MET A 131 7.46 -6.20 -7.69
C MET A 131 7.38 -5.36 -6.41
N LEU A 132 8.44 -4.61 -6.15
CA LEU A 132 8.54 -3.63 -5.09
C LEU A 132 8.99 -2.28 -5.66
N GLU A 133 8.16 -1.27 -5.50
CA GLU A 133 8.44 0.08 -5.97
C GLU A 133 8.47 1.05 -4.79
N LEU A 134 9.61 1.70 -4.60
CA LEU A 134 9.95 2.57 -3.46
C LEU A 134 10.53 3.91 -3.94
N GLY A 135 10.28 4.30 -5.17
CA GLY A 135 10.76 5.53 -5.78
C GLY A 135 10.34 6.78 -5.01
N SER A 136 11.15 7.84 -5.08
CA SER A 136 10.87 9.13 -4.44
C SER A 136 10.59 9.03 -2.94
N ASN A 137 11.35 8.19 -2.23
CA ASN A 137 11.32 8.08 -0.78
C ASN A 137 12.55 8.79 -0.16
N ARG A 138 12.84 8.50 1.12
CA ARG A 138 13.98 9.06 1.87
C ARG A 138 14.94 7.97 2.33
N ILE A 139 15.00 6.86 1.59
CA ILE A 139 15.87 5.73 1.90
C ILE A 139 17.31 6.17 1.69
N ARG A 140 18.16 5.98 2.70
CA ARG A 140 19.59 6.36 2.64
C ARG A 140 20.48 5.15 2.83
N SER A 141 21.57 5.08 2.06
CA SER A 141 22.52 3.96 2.09
C SER A 141 23.08 3.65 3.47
N ASN A 142 23.37 4.67 4.29
CA ASN A 142 23.90 4.49 5.64
C ASN A 142 22.86 3.98 6.67
N ARG A 143 21.58 3.89 6.29
CA ARG A 143 20.52 3.17 7.01
C ARG A 143 20.16 1.84 6.37
N LEU A 144 20.78 1.54 5.23
CA LEU A 144 20.81 0.25 4.57
C LEU A 144 22.15 -0.45 4.89
N THR A 145 22.59 -0.45 6.16
CA THR A 145 23.84 -1.12 6.56
C THR A 145 23.85 -2.62 6.20
N LYS A 146 22.65 -3.18 5.94
CA LYS A 146 22.34 -4.33 5.08
C LYS A 146 20.91 -4.11 4.59
N MET A 147 20.55 -4.49 3.36
CA MET A 147 19.15 -4.58 2.94
C MET A 147 18.47 -5.79 3.62
N GLU A 148 18.44 -5.80 4.96
CA GLU A 148 17.83 -6.86 5.76
C GLU A 148 16.35 -6.97 5.39
N GLY A 149 15.95 -8.16 4.93
CA GLY A 149 14.57 -8.45 4.54
C GLY A 149 14.35 -8.63 3.04
N LEU A 150 15.25 -8.15 2.17
CA LEU A 150 15.17 -8.47 0.74
C LEU A 150 15.63 -9.90 0.42
N GLN A 151 16.51 -10.47 1.26
CA GLN A 151 17.06 -11.82 1.05
C GLN A 151 15.99 -12.91 1.04
N SER A 152 14.84 -12.68 1.67
CA SER A 152 13.74 -13.63 1.74
C SER A 152 12.69 -13.43 0.64
N LEU A 153 12.82 -12.38 -0.17
CA LEU A 153 11.96 -12.09 -1.31
C LEU A 153 12.43 -12.86 -2.54
N VAL A 154 12.42 -14.19 -2.44
CA VAL A 154 12.98 -15.10 -3.44
C VAL A 154 12.30 -15.03 -4.82
N ASN A 155 11.11 -14.43 -4.90
CA ASN A 155 10.36 -14.24 -6.16
C ASN A 155 10.45 -12.81 -6.71
N LEU A 156 11.22 -11.91 -6.07
CA LEU A 156 11.33 -10.52 -6.49
C LEU A 156 12.05 -10.41 -7.84
N ARG A 157 11.38 -9.82 -8.82
CA ARG A 157 11.86 -9.63 -10.19
C ARG A 157 12.10 -8.17 -10.51
N GLU A 158 11.31 -7.30 -9.91
CA GLU A 158 11.32 -5.87 -10.19
C GLU A 158 11.48 -5.08 -8.90
N LEU A 159 12.59 -4.34 -8.79
CA LEU A 159 12.90 -3.48 -7.66
C LEU A 159 13.24 -2.09 -8.17
N TYR A 160 12.40 -1.12 -7.82
CA TYR A 160 12.57 0.25 -8.24
C TYR A 160 12.83 1.13 -7.02
N LEU A 161 13.95 1.86 -7.06
CA LEU A 161 14.47 2.66 -5.95
C LEU A 161 14.85 4.07 -6.38
N SER A 162 14.35 4.53 -7.54
CA SER A 162 14.68 5.83 -8.11
C SER A 162 14.41 6.98 -7.12
N HIS A 163 15.13 8.10 -7.24
CA HIS A 163 14.92 9.27 -6.38
C HIS A 163 14.96 8.99 -4.86
N ASN A 164 15.88 8.12 -4.43
CA ASN A 164 16.27 7.95 -3.02
C ASN A 164 17.71 8.47 -2.78
N GLY A 165 18.23 8.36 -1.56
CA GLY A 165 19.61 8.65 -1.19
C GLY A 165 20.49 7.40 -1.09
N ILE A 166 20.34 6.47 -2.04
CA ILE A 166 21.10 5.21 -2.08
C ILE A 166 22.42 5.47 -2.80
N GLU A 167 23.52 5.15 -2.13
CA GLU A 167 24.89 5.31 -2.66
C GLU A 167 25.53 3.95 -2.95
N VAL A 168 25.11 2.90 -2.23
CA VAL A 168 25.60 1.53 -2.29
C VAL A 168 24.41 0.57 -2.25
N ILE A 169 24.46 -0.50 -3.04
CA ILE A 169 23.47 -1.58 -3.06
C ILE A 169 24.17 -2.88 -2.65
N GLU A 170 23.73 -3.48 -1.55
CA GLU A 170 24.24 -4.75 -0.97
C GLU A 170 23.05 -5.60 -0.48
N GLY A 171 23.21 -6.92 -0.30
CA GLY A 171 22.16 -7.76 0.27
C GLY A 171 21.15 -8.33 -0.75
N LEU A 172 21.46 -8.24 -2.05
CA LEU A 172 20.68 -8.80 -3.15
C LEU A 172 21.25 -10.13 -3.68
N GLU A 173 22.20 -10.74 -2.96
CA GLU A 173 22.95 -11.90 -3.46
C GLU A 173 22.06 -13.13 -3.70
N ASN A 174 20.89 -13.19 -3.06
CA ASN A 174 19.91 -14.26 -3.21
C ASN A 174 18.82 -13.97 -4.25
N ASN A 175 18.82 -12.77 -4.86
CA ASN A 175 17.79 -12.32 -5.80
C ASN A 175 18.22 -12.41 -7.27
N VAL A 176 19.34 -13.08 -7.57
CA VAL A 176 19.82 -13.34 -8.94
C VAL A 176 19.15 -14.59 -9.50
N GLN A 177 18.03 -14.42 -10.22
CA GLN A 177 17.49 -15.39 -11.19
C GLN A 177 16.98 -14.68 -12.44
#